data_AF-A0A496B8X5-F1
#
_entry.id   AF-A0A496B8X5-F1
#
_cell.length_a   1.000
_cell.length_b   1.000
_cell.length_c   1.000
_cell.angle_alpha   90.00
_cell.angle_beta   90.00
_cell.angle_gamma   90.00
#
_symmetry.space_group_name_H-M   'P 1'
#
loop_
_entity.id
_entity.type
_entity.pdbx_description
1 polymer ?
#
loop_
_entity_poly.entity_id
_entity_poly.type
_entity_poly.pdbx_seq_one_letter_code
_entity_poly.pdbx_strand_id
1 'polypeptide(L)'
;MRDDPKLIGYFYCDCPQWVHTSSDTKWRGSLVDPDLLASEAGRRELSAIAERYYKVTHDAIRRYDPNHLILGDRWEANAMLPEEVVQAALPYIDVLSFQCFGTVGNIATKMQHWAGFADRPVLLADAAGHIRAHSDTSWPPTANRLHDTDHYQQVMDALWEIPQCVGYHLCGAYIRNNARKCGFRDWTNRQINETIAGIRAVNIEMQRRQNL
;
A
#
# COMPACT_ATOMS: atom_id res chain seq x y z
N MET A 1 -15.13 16.90 -5.00
CA MET A 1 -15.30 15.57 -4.40
C MET A 1 -15.67 15.64 -2.91
N ARG A 2 -15.49 16.77 -2.21
CA ARG A 2 -15.72 16.92 -0.75
C ARG A 2 -17.03 16.41 -0.15
N ASP A 3 -18.12 16.37 -0.92
CA ASP A 3 -19.43 15.92 -0.45
C ASP A 3 -19.90 14.67 -1.21
N ASP A 4 -18.99 13.98 -1.91
CA ASP A 4 -19.31 12.75 -2.66
C ASP A 4 -19.30 11.54 -1.72
N PRO A 5 -20.46 10.96 -1.38
CA PRO A 5 -20.53 9.83 -0.45
C PRO A 5 -19.86 8.55 -0.97
N LYS A 6 -19.41 8.53 -2.23
CA LYS A 6 -18.69 7.39 -2.83
C LYS A 6 -17.18 7.54 -2.75
N LEU A 7 -16.68 8.71 -2.35
CA LEU A 7 -15.26 8.88 -2.06
C LEU A 7 -14.96 8.25 -0.70
N ILE A 8 -13.99 7.35 -0.63
CA ILE A 8 -13.55 6.77 0.65
C ILE A 8 -12.61 7.75 1.36
N GLY A 9 -11.63 8.25 0.64
CA GLY A 9 -10.58 9.09 1.19
C GLY A 9 -9.45 9.40 0.21
N TYR A 10 -8.38 9.97 0.74
CA TYR A 10 -7.23 10.43 -0.03
C TYR A 10 -5.95 9.76 0.47
N PHE A 11 -5.10 9.34 -0.47
CA PHE A 11 -3.69 9.08 -0.18
C PHE A 11 -2.87 10.36 -0.42
N TYR A 12 -1.79 10.53 0.33
CA TYR A 12 -0.84 11.64 0.18
C TYR A 12 0.17 11.36 -0.93
N CYS A 13 1.17 10.50 -0.67
CA CYS A 13 2.19 10.12 -1.63
C CYS A 13 2.21 8.60 -1.84
N ASP A 14 2.59 8.20 -3.06
CA ASP A 14 2.86 6.81 -3.39
C ASP A 14 4.33 6.49 -3.08
N CYS A 15 4.57 5.58 -2.13
CA CYS A 15 5.89 5.09 -1.75
C CYS A 15 6.93 6.20 -1.53
N PRO A 16 6.70 7.17 -0.61
CA PRO A 16 7.68 8.20 -0.31
C PRO A 16 8.96 7.58 0.24
N GLN A 17 10.08 7.98 -0.38
CA GLN A 17 11.40 7.43 -0.10
C GLN A 17 12.10 8.22 1.01
N TRP A 18 11.64 8.07 2.26
CA TRP A 18 12.09 8.88 3.39
C TRP A 18 13.60 8.84 3.62
N VAL A 19 14.17 7.65 3.80
CA VAL A 19 15.61 7.43 4.11
C VAL A 19 16.24 6.35 3.23
N HIS A 20 15.58 6.01 2.12
CA HIS A 20 16.02 4.94 1.23
C HIS A 20 15.92 5.38 -0.23
N THR A 21 16.54 4.64 -1.13
CA THR A 21 16.39 4.79 -2.58
C THR A 21 16.25 3.43 -3.23
N SER A 22 15.93 3.41 -4.52
CA SER A 22 16.05 2.22 -5.38
C SER A 22 17.13 2.49 -6.44
N SER A 23 17.48 1.47 -7.23
CA SER A 23 18.43 1.62 -8.35
C SER A 23 18.06 2.79 -9.26
N ASP A 24 16.77 2.94 -9.55
CA ASP A 24 16.25 3.89 -10.54
C ASP A 24 16.11 5.30 -9.95
N THR A 25 16.12 5.42 -8.62
CA THR A 25 15.89 6.68 -7.91
C THR A 25 17.12 7.21 -7.19
N LYS A 26 18.23 6.45 -7.20
CA LYS A 26 19.50 6.83 -6.57
C LYS A 26 19.98 8.23 -6.98
N TRP A 27 19.76 8.63 -8.23
CA TRP A 27 20.20 9.93 -8.76
C TRP A 27 19.55 11.14 -8.07
N ARG A 28 18.35 10.99 -7.49
CA ARG A 28 17.65 12.08 -6.78
C ARG A 28 17.81 12.01 -5.26
N GLY A 29 18.31 10.89 -4.72
CA GLY A 29 18.40 10.66 -3.28
C GLY A 29 17.05 10.35 -2.60
N SER A 30 17.11 10.17 -1.28
CA SER A 30 15.96 10.07 -0.38
C SER A 30 15.42 11.46 -0.03
N LEU A 31 14.21 11.52 0.54
CA LEU A 31 13.59 12.78 0.96
C LEU A 31 14.36 13.49 2.07
N VAL A 32 14.98 12.72 2.97
CA VAL A 32 15.91 13.21 3.98
C VAL A 32 17.21 12.43 3.94
N ASP A 33 18.27 13.00 4.51
CA ASP A 33 19.56 12.31 4.64
C ASP A 33 19.42 11.13 5.62
N PRO A 34 19.73 9.88 5.21
CA PRO A 34 19.69 8.73 6.12
C PRO A 34 20.65 8.85 7.30
N ASP A 35 21.72 9.66 7.21
CA ASP A 35 22.68 9.86 8.30
C ASP A 35 22.05 10.55 9.53
N LEU A 36 20.89 11.20 9.36
CA LEU A 36 20.09 11.72 10.48
C LEU A 36 19.73 10.63 11.50
N LEU A 37 19.62 9.37 11.07
CA LEU A 37 19.29 8.24 11.95
C LEU A 37 20.43 7.85 12.91
N ALA A 38 21.65 8.36 12.69
CA ALA A 38 22.83 8.03 13.48
C ALA A 38 22.87 8.73 14.85
N SER A 39 22.02 9.73 15.09
CA SER A 39 22.00 10.47 16.36
C SER A 39 20.58 10.78 16.82
N GLU A 40 20.42 11.01 18.12
CA GLU A 40 19.13 11.46 18.67
C GLU A 40 18.71 12.82 18.11
N ALA A 41 19.67 13.73 17.92
CA ALA A 41 19.41 15.04 17.33
C ALA A 41 18.89 14.92 15.89
N GLY A 42 19.52 14.08 15.08
CA GLY A 42 19.07 13.83 13.70
C GLY A 42 17.71 13.12 13.62
N ARG A 43 17.41 12.19 14.53
CA ARG A 43 16.07 11.59 14.64
C ARG A 43 15.00 12.61 15.00
N ARG A 44 15.30 13.55 15.90
CA ARG A 44 14.40 14.67 16.22
C ARG A 44 14.19 15.60 15.02
N GLU A 45 15.24 15.86 14.24
CA GLU A 45 15.14 16.62 13.00
C GLU A 45 14.27 15.91 11.95
N LEU A 46 14.46 14.60 11.76
CA LEU A 46 13.61 13.77 10.91
C LEU A 46 12.13 13.85 11.34
N SER A 47 11.85 13.70 12.62
CA SER A 47 10.48 13.84 13.16
C SER A 47 9.88 15.21 12.83
N ALA A 48 10.64 16.30 12.97
CA ALA A 48 10.16 17.65 12.69
C ALA A 48 9.87 17.87 11.19
N ILE A 49 10.71 17.32 10.30
CA ILE A 49 10.49 17.37 8.85
C ILE A 49 9.23 16.57 8.49
N ALA A 50 9.09 15.36 9.03
CA ALA A 50 7.92 14.50 8.81
C ALA A 50 6.63 15.15 9.34
N GLU A 51 6.64 15.69 10.56
CA GLU A 51 5.50 16.38 11.13
C GLU A 51 5.07 17.57 10.26
N ARG A 52 6.03 18.35 9.76
CA ARG A 52 5.72 19.48 8.87
C ARG A 52 5.05 19.00 7.58
N TYR A 53 5.56 17.93 6.98
CA TYR A 53 5.00 17.33 5.76
C TYR A 53 3.54 16.89 5.98
N TYR A 54 3.29 16.09 7.02
CA TYR A 54 1.95 15.57 7.28
C TYR A 54 0.97 16.67 7.69
N LYS A 55 1.41 17.63 8.52
CA LYS A 55 0.58 18.78 8.91
C LYS A 55 0.13 19.60 7.71
N VAL A 56 1.06 19.96 6.82
CA VAL A 56 0.73 20.78 5.65
C VAL A 56 -0.24 20.05 4.74
N THR A 57 -0.02 18.77 4.49
CA THR A 57 -0.86 17.96 3.59
C THR A 57 -2.26 17.74 4.19
N HIS A 58 -2.33 17.43 5.48
CA HIS A 58 -3.58 17.31 6.23
C HIS A 58 -4.39 18.60 6.22
N ASP A 59 -3.78 19.72 6.62
CA ASP A 59 -4.47 21.01 6.71
C ASP A 59 -4.97 21.47 5.34
N ALA A 60 -4.24 21.15 4.26
CA ALA A 60 -4.66 21.44 2.90
C ALA A 60 -5.93 20.66 2.52
N ILE A 61 -6.02 19.37 2.87
CA ILE A 61 -7.22 18.55 2.62
C ILE A 61 -8.37 18.98 3.52
N ARG A 62 -8.17 19.04 4.84
CA ARG A 62 -9.22 19.38 5.82
C ARG A 62 -9.82 20.77 5.61
N ARG A 63 -9.06 21.71 5.01
CA ARG A 63 -9.60 23.03 4.61
C ARG A 63 -10.78 22.92 3.65
N TYR A 64 -10.78 21.93 2.76
CA TYR A 64 -11.80 21.79 1.73
C TYR A 64 -12.71 20.58 1.95
N ASP A 65 -12.24 19.57 2.67
CA ASP A 65 -12.93 18.32 2.92
C ASP A 65 -12.71 17.84 4.36
N PRO A 66 -13.62 18.20 5.29
CA PRO A 66 -13.49 17.82 6.69
C PRO A 66 -13.91 16.38 6.96
N ASN A 67 -14.60 15.69 6.05
CA ASN A 67 -15.35 14.48 6.35
C ASN A 67 -14.68 13.20 5.84
N HIS A 68 -14.04 13.24 4.67
CA HIS A 68 -13.45 12.04 4.09
C HIS A 68 -12.19 11.58 4.83
N LEU A 69 -11.89 10.29 4.71
CA LEU A 69 -10.72 9.71 5.34
C LEU A 69 -9.43 10.21 4.70
N ILE A 70 -8.41 10.34 5.52
CA ILE A 70 -7.04 10.54 5.10
C ILE A 70 -6.31 9.22 5.32
N LEU A 71 -5.97 8.55 4.21
CA LEU A 71 -5.38 7.22 4.20
C LEU A 71 -3.85 7.26 4.35
N GLY A 72 -3.27 8.44 4.58
CA GLY A 72 -1.83 8.66 4.72
C GLY A 72 -1.06 8.42 3.42
N ASP A 73 0.24 8.14 3.56
CA ASP A 73 1.07 7.68 2.46
C ASP A 73 0.84 6.19 2.20
N ARG A 74 1.14 5.73 0.98
CA ARG A 74 1.31 4.29 0.70
C ARG A 74 2.77 3.91 0.93
N TRP A 75 3.20 3.77 2.18
CA TRP A 75 4.61 3.49 2.49
C TRP A 75 5.03 2.11 1.97
N GLU A 76 6.26 1.97 1.45
CA GLU A 76 6.81 0.67 1.05
C GLU A 76 7.31 -0.10 2.28
N ALA A 77 6.57 -1.13 2.69
CA ALA A 77 6.87 -1.93 3.88
C ALA A 77 8.13 -2.81 3.75
N ASN A 78 8.60 -3.05 2.52
CA ASN A 78 9.86 -3.75 2.26
C ASN A 78 11.09 -2.84 2.27
N ALA A 79 10.89 -1.52 2.33
CA ALA A 79 11.97 -0.55 2.37
C ALA A 79 12.21 -0.05 3.81
N MET A 80 13.28 0.71 3.99
CA MET A 80 13.56 1.32 5.28
C MET A 80 12.57 2.46 5.53
N LEU A 81 11.70 2.27 6.52
CA LEU A 81 10.73 3.26 7.01
C LEU A 81 10.99 3.50 8.51
N PRO A 82 11.54 4.67 8.90
CA PRO A 82 11.75 5.01 10.30
C PRO A 82 10.42 5.15 11.04
N GLU A 83 10.36 4.61 12.26
CA GLU A 83 9.20 4.73 13.14
C GLU A 83 8.90 6.20 13.47
N GLU A 84 9.91 7.07 13.53
CA GLU A 84 9.77 8.52 13.71
C GLU A 84 8.86 9.17 12.66
N VAL A 85 8.97 8.71 11.41
CA VAL A 85 8.16 9.20 10.30
C VAL A 85 6.70 8.79 10.50
N VAL A 86 6.46 7.53 10.86
CA VAL A 86 5.11 7.00 11.06
C VAL A 86 4.47 7.65 12.29
N GLN A 87 5.21 7.78 13.38
CA GLN A 87 4.77 8.45 14.61
C GLN A 87 4.36 9.91 14.33
N ALA A 88 5.16 10.64 13.55
CA ALA A 88 4.85 12.02 13.16
C ALA A 88 3.60 12.12 12.25
N ALA A 89 3.24 11.06 11.54
CA ALA A 89 2.05 11.01 10.69
C ALA A 89 0.76 10.82 11.48
N LEU A 90 0.82 10.13 12.63
CA LEU A 90 -0.35 9.69 13.40
C LEU A 90 -1.38 10.78 13.71
N PRO A 91 -1.02 12.04 14.06
CA PRO A 91 -2.01 13.08 14.31
C PRO A 91 -2.79 13.55 13.07
N TYR A 92 -2.34 13.16 11.88
CA TYR A 92 -2.73 13.75 10.60
C TYR A 92 -3.31 12.74 9.62
N ILE A 93 -3.46 11.48 10.01
CA ILE A 93 -3.96 10.39 9.16
C ILE A 93 -4.96 9.53 9.95
N ASP A 94 -5.89 8.92 9.23
CA ASP A 94 -6.91 8.04 9.80
C ASP A 94 -6.51 6.55 9.70
N VAL A 95 -5.67 6.19 8.73
CA VAL A 95 -5.26 4.79 8.43
C VAL A 95 -3.77 4.72 8.11
N LEU A 96 -3.09 3.68 8.59
CA LEU A 96 -1.73 3.33 8.19
C LEU A 96 -1.78 2.49 6.91
N SER A 97 -1.30 3.04 5.80
CA SER A 97 -1.41 2.40 4.49
C SER A 97 -0.06 1.97 3.95
N PHE A 98 0.02 0.73 3.46
CA PHE A 98 1.29 0.16 3.00
C PHE A 98 1.19 -0.47 1.62
N GLN A 99 2.25 -0.27 0.84
CA GLN A 99 2.61 -1.18 -0.24
C GLN A 99 3.47 -2.32 0.33
N CYS A 100 3.17 -3.56 -0.03
CA CYS A 100 4.00 -4.70 0.36
C CYS A 100 3.87 -5.85 -0.63
N PHE A 101 4.82 -5.97 -1.56
CA PHE A 101 4.91 -7.13 -2.45
C PHE A 101 5.80 -8.21 -1.83
N GLY A 102 5.49 -9.48 -2.10
CA GLY A 102 6.31 -10.60 -1.66
C GLY A 102 5.51 -11.86 -1.37
N THR A 103 6.12 -12.74 -0.57
CA THR A 103 5.45 -13.95 -0.07
C THR A 103 4.35 -13.59 0.93
N VAL A 104 3.36 -14.49 1.08
CA VAL A 104 2.28 -14.33 2.07
C VAL A 104 2.83 -14.08 3.47
N GLY A 105 3.85 -14.87 3.88
CA GLY A 105 4.49 -14.72 5.18
C GLY A 105 5.19 -13.37 5.39
N ASN A 106 5.84 -12.82 4.36
CA ASN A 106 6.42 -11.48 4.44
C ASN A 106 5.34 -10.41 4.62
N ILE A 107 4.28 -10.47 3.81
CA ILE A 107 3.16 -9.52 3.90
C ILE A 107 2.54 -9.56 5.29
N ALA A 108 2.19 -10.76 5.78
CA ALA A 108 1.62 -10.96 7.12
C ALA A 108 2.52 -10.37 8.21
N THR A 109 3.82 -10.68 8.17
CA THR A 109 4.80 -10.19 9.15
C THR A 109 4.86 -8.66 9.16
N LYS A 110 4.90 -8.03 7.98
CA LYS A 110 4.98 -6.57 7.87
C LYS A 110 3.69 -5.89 8.31
N MET A 111 2.53 -6.42 7.94
CA MET A 111 1.25 -5.84 8.36
C MET A 111 1.02 -6.02 9.86
N GLN A 112 1.39 -7.17 10.44
CA GLN A 112 1.33 -7.40 11.90
C GLN A 112 2.24 -6.44 12.67
N HIS A 113 3.46 -6.20 12.18
CA HIS A 113 4.38 -5.26 12.81
C HIS A 113 3.76 -3.85 12.89
N TRP A 114 3.23 -3.33 11.78
CA TRP A 114 2.62 -1.99 11.78
C TRP A 114 1.28 -1.92 12.50
N ALA A 115 0.51 -3.01 12.53
CA ALA A 115 -0.71 -3.12 13.33
C ALA A 115 -0.42 -3.08 14.84
N GLY A 116 0.75 -3.59 15.26
CA GLY A 116 1.22 -3.52 16.64
C GLY A 116 1.95 -2.22 17.00
N PHE A 117 2.30 -1.40 16.01
CA PHE A 117 3.08 -0.17 16.22
C PHE A 117 2.25 0.95 16.85
N ALA A 118 1.00 1.12 16.42
CA ALA A 118 0.09 2.15 16.93
C ALA A 118 -1.36 1.66 16.94
N ASP A 119 -2.19 2.24 17.81
CA ASP A 119 -3.64 1.99 17.83
C ASP A 119 -4.32 2.70 16.66
N ARG A 120 -4.12 2.15 15.46
CA ARG A 120 -4.61 2.70 14.20
C ARG A 120 -4.94 1.58 13.21
N PRO A 121 -6.01 1.71 12.41
CA PRO A 121 -6.27 0.77 11.32
C PRO A 121 -5.10 0.66 10.35
N VAL A 122 -4.88 -0.54 9.81
CA VAL A 122 -3.86 -0.83 8.79
C VAL A 122 -4.51 -1.29 7.49
N LEU A 123 -4.03 -0.76 6.37
CA LEU A 123 -4.50 -1.11 5.03
C LEU A 123 -3.32 -1.63 4.20
N LEU A 124 -3.45 -2.84 3.64
CA LEU A 124 -2.58 -3.28 2.55
C LEU A 124 -3.02 -2.56 1.27
N ALA A 125 -2.51 -1.35 1.06
CA ALA A 125 -2.98 -0.42 0.04
C ALA A 125 -2.42 -0.72 -1.36
N ASP A 126 -1.38 -1.55 -1.47
CA ASP A 126 -0.82 -1.96 -2.75
C ASP A 126 -0.03 -3.29 -2.61
N ALA A 127 -0.56 -4.38 -3.16
CA ALA A 127 0.16 -5.65 -3.30
C ALA A 127 -0.45 -6.52 -4.40
N ALA A 128 0.30 -7.51 -4.89
CA ALA A 128 -0.23 -8.54 -5.78
C ALA A 128 0.66 -9.78 -5.86
N GLY A 129 0.03 -10.92 -6.12
CA GLY A 129 0.67 -12.12 -6.68
C GLY A 129 0.41 -12.21 -8.19
N HIS A 130 1.35 -12.82 -8.92
CA HIS A 130 1.24 -12.98 -10.37
C HIS A 130 1.66 -14.37 -10.84
N ILE A 131 0.81 -14.99 -11.66
CA ILE A 131 1.16 -16.20 -12.42
C ILE A 131 1.86 -15.76 -13.70
N ARG A 132 3.14 -16.13 -13.83
CA ARG A 132 4.02 -15.79 -14.96
C ARG A 132 4.84 -16.99 -15.39
N ALA A 133 5.35 -16.97 -16.62
CA ALA A 133 6.30 -17.97 -17.08
C ALA A 133 7.54 -17.96 -16.18
N HIS A 134 8.09 -19.14 -15.85
CA HIS A 134 9.25 -19.25 -14.95
C HIS A 134 10.47 -18.43 -15.43
N SER A 135 10.63 -18.25 -16.73
CA SER A 135 11.71 -17.47 -17.35
C SER A 135 11.51 -15.95 -17.30
N ASP A 136 10.30 -15.45 -17.01
CA ASP A 136 10.00 -14.02 -17.00
C ASP A 136 10.13 -13.44 -15.59
N THR A 137 11.37 -13.16 -15.18
CA THR A 137 11.70 -12.55 -13.89
C THR A 137 11.98 -11.04 -13.97
N SER A 138 11.90 -10.47 -15.17
CA SER A 138 12.22 -9.07 -15.44
C SER A 138 11.13 -8.09 -14.98
N TRP A 139 11.54 -6.84 -14.72
CA TRP A 139 10.64 -5.71 -14.57
C TRP A 139 10.99 -4.61 -15.59
N PRO A 140 10.06 -4.19 -16.46
CA PRO A 140 8.71 -4.73 -16.64
C PRO A 140 8.72 -6.17 -17.23
N PRO A 141 7.69 -6.99 -16.96
CA PRO A 141 7.56 -8.32 -17.54
C PRO A 141 7.48 -8.30 -19.07
N THR A 142 8.02 -9.34 -19.69
CA THR A 142 8.05 -9.49 -21.15
C THR A 142 6.75 -10.05 -21.71
N ALA A 143 6.04 -10.88 -20.92
CA ALA A 143 4.80 -11.54 -21.33
C ALA A 143 3.58 -11.07 -20.53
N ASN A 144 2.39 -11.33 -21.09
CA ASN A 144 1.14 -11.19 -20.36
C ASN A 144 1.09 -12.18 -19.20
N ARG A 145 0.62 -11.71 -18.05
CA ARG A 145 0.53 -12.47 -16.81
C ARG A 145 -0.86 -12.32 -16.18
N LEU A 146 -1.24 -13.27 -15.34
CA LEU A 146 -2.51 -13.24 -14.60
C LEU A 146 -2.26 -12.87 -13.14
N HIS A 147 -3.31 -12.42 -12.46
CA HIS A 147 -3.27 -12.40 -11.00
C HIS A 147 -3.25 -13.82 -10.46
N ASP A 148 -2.41 -14.03 -9.45
CA ASP A 148 -2.38 -15.26 -8.70
C ASP A 148 -3.50 -15.24 -7.66
N THR A 149 -4.56 -15.99 -7.94
CA THR A 149 -5.77 -16.02 -7.11
C THR A 149 -5.55 -16.77 -5.80
N ASP A 150 -4.64 -17.74 -5.80
CA ASP A 150 -4.31 -18.52 -4.61
C ASP A 150 -3.44 -17.69 -3.66
N HIS A 151 -2.47 -16.95 -4.21
CA HIS A 151 -1.73 -15.94 -3.43
C HIS A 151 -2.67 -14.88 -2.86
N TYR A 152 -3.61 -14.37 -3.67
CA TYR A 152 -4.60 -13.39 -3.19
C TYR A 152 -5.44 -13.94 -2.03
N GLN A 153 -5.94 -15.18 -2.15
CA GLN A 153 -6.69 -15.83 -1.06
C GLN A 153 -5.86 -15.93 0.21
N GLN A 154 -4.64 -16.46 0.11
CA GLN A 154 -3.77 -16.67 1.26
C GLN A 154 -3.36 -15.36 1.94
N VAL A 155 -3.15 -14.29 1.15
CA VAL A 155 -2.94 -12.95 1.71
C VAL A 155 -4.19 -12.46 2.43
N MET A 156 -5.38 -12.57 1.82
CA MET A 156 -6.63 -12.16 2.47
C MET A 156 -6.88 -12.93 3.78
N ASP A 157 -6.62 -14.25 3.80
CA ASP A 157 -6.70 -15.07 5.01
C ASP A 157 -5.70 -14.60 6.08
N ALA A 158 -4.45 -14.31 5.71
CA ALA A 158 -3.45 -13.82 6.66
C ALA A 158 -3.77 -12.42 7.21
N LEU A 159 -4.37 -11.55 6.39
CA LEU A 159 -4.81 -10.21 6.83
C LEU A 159 -6.04 -10.29 7.74
N TRP A 160 -6.92 -11.26 7.52
CA TRP A 160 -8.11 -11.49 8.36
C TRP A 160 -7.74 -11.76 9.82
N GLU A 161 -6.61 -12.41 10.07
CA GLU A 161 -6.08 -12.69 11.41
C GLU A 161 -5.49 -11.45 12.12
N ILE A 162 -5.46 -10.28 11.46
CA ILE A 162 -4.95 -9.02 12.01
C ILE A 162 -6.14 -8.10 12.30
N PRO A 163 -6.57 -7.93 13.57
CA PRO A 163 -7.78 -7.17 13.91
C PRO A 163 -7.79 -5.71 13.42
N GLN A 164 -6.61 -5.08 13.36
CA GLN A 164 -6.45 -3.72 12.87
C GLN A 164 -6.51 -3.62 11.34
N CYS A 165 -6.40 -4.75 10.61
CA CYS A 165 -6.40 -4.72 9.16
C CYS A 165 -7.81 -4.47 8.62
N VAL A 166 -7.97 -3.38 7.87
CA VAL A 166 -9.26 -2.96 7.31
C VAL A 166 -9.42 -3.27 5.82
N GLY A 167 -8.43 -3.89 5.20
CA GLY A 167 -8.58 -4.40 3.84
C GLY A 167 -7.30 -4.55 3.03
N TYR A 168 -7.51 -4.81 1.75
CA TYR A 168 -6.47 -5.03 0.74
C TYR A 168 -6.90 -4.46 -0.62
N HIS A 169 -6.10 -3.56 -1.17
CA HIS A 169 -6.19 -3.12 -2.56
C HIS A 169 -5.24 -3.94 -3.46
N LEU A 170 -5.82 -4.78 -4.31
CA LEU A 170 -5.06 -5.54 -5.31
C LEU A 170 -4.45 -4.61 -6.36
N CYS A 171 -3.13 -4.67 -6.51
CA CYS A 171 -2.40 -4.00 -7.57
C CYS A 171 -2.36 -4.85 -8.83
N GLY A 172 -2.42 -4.22 -10.00
CA GLY A 172 -2.59 -5.00 -11.23
C GLY A 172 -3.14 -4.29 -12.43
N ALA A 173 -3.55 -3.03 -12.27
CA ALA A 173 -4.36 -2.28 -13.23
C ALA A 173 -5.75 -2.89 -13.47
N TYR A 174 -6.74 -2.03 -13.63
CA TYR A 174 -8.09 -2.46 -14.00
C TYR A 174 -8.11 -3.04 -15.43
N ILE A 175 -7.45 -2.34 -16.35
CA ILE A 175 -7.21 -2.75 -17.74
C ILE A 175 -5.72 -3.08 -17.90
N ARG A 176 -5.44 -4.20 -18.56
CA ARG A 176 -4.08 -4.66 -18.83
C ARG A 176 -3.30 -3.66 -19.65
N ASN A 177 -2.22 -3.13 -19.07
CA ASN A 177 -1.30 -2.19 -19.70
C ASN A 177 0.05 -2.84 -20.05
N ASN A 178 0.86 -2.12 -20.83
CA ASN A 178 2.16 -2.61 -21.30
C ASN A 178 3.25 -2.66 -20.23
N ALA A 179 3.10 -1.94 -19.11
CA ALA A 179 4.09 -1.94 -18.04
C ALA A 179 3.93 -3.13 -17.09
N ARG A 180 2.69 -3.41 -16.65
CA ARG A 180 2.36 -4.46 -15.69
C ARG A 180 1.97 -5.77 -16.34
N LYS A 181 1.48 -5.74 -17.59
CA LYS A 181 1.06 -6.91 -18.39
C LYS A 181 0.02 -7.83 -17.69
N CYS A 182 -0.67 -7.34 -16.66
CA CYS A 182 -1.82 -7.97 -15.98
C CYS A 182 -3.00 -7.00 -15.87
N GLY A 183 -4.18 -7.51 -15.53
CA GLY A 183 -5.36 -6.72 -15.16
C GLY A 183 -6.64 -7.56 -15.07
N PHE A 184 -7.75 -6.95 -14.68
CA PHE A 184 -9.08 -7.60 -14.70
C PHE A 184 -9.68 -7.67 -16.10
N ARG A 185 -9.27 -6.74 -16.97
CA ARG A 185 -9.70 -6.66 -18.36
C ARG A 185 -8.51 -6.59 -19.30
N ASP A 186 -8.66 -7.09 -20.51
CA ASP A 186 -7.68 -6.92 -21.57
C ASP A 186 -7.73 -5.49 -22.16
N TRP A 187 -6.82 -5.21 -23.10
CA TRP A 187 -6.69 -3.91 -23.75
C TRP A 187 -7.91 -3.53 -24.62
N THR A 188 -8.76 -4.50 -24.98
CA THR A 188 -10.05 -4.28 -25.66
C THR A 188 -11.20 -4.09 -24.68
N ASN A 189 -10.89 -3.97 -23.38
CA ASN A 189 -11.85 -3.86 -22.28
C ASN A 189 -12.72 -5.12 -22.09
N ARG A 190 -12.29 -6.29 -22.58
CA ARG A 190 -12.96 -7.58 -22.31
C ARG A 190 -12.46 -8.18 -21.01
N GLN A 191 -13.35 -8.85 -20.30
CA GLN A 191 -13.03 -9.47 -19.01
C GLN A 191 -12.02 -10.62 -19.17
N ILE A 192 -11.06 -10.69 -18.25
CA ILE A 192 -10.16 -11.83 -18.08
C ILE A 192 -10.79 -12.72 -17.01
N ASN A 193 -11.57 -13.71 -17.46
CA ASN A 193 -12.48 -14.47 -16.60
C ASN A 193 -11.76 -15.27 -15.51
N GLU A 194 -10.58 -15.80 -15.79
CA GLU A 194 -9.79 -16.61 -14.85
C GLU A 194 -9.43 -15.78 -13.61
N THR A 195 -8.94 -14.56 -13.81
CA THR A 195 -8.63 -13.61 -12.75
C THR A 195 -9.90 -13.17 -12.00
N ILE A 196 -10.95 -12.77 -12.73
CA ILE A 196 -12.16 -12.23 -12.09
C ILE A 196 -12.86 -13.29 -11.24
N ALA A 197 -12.98 -14.53 -11.73
CA ALA A 197 -13.69 -15.59 -11.03
C ALA A 197 -13.03 -15.93 -9.69
N GLY A 198 -11.69 -16.09 -9.67
CA GLY A 198 -10.97 -16.41 -8.44
C GLY A 198 -11.01 -15.27 -7.41
N ILE A 199 -10.74 -14.03 -7.83
CA ILE A 199 -10.80 -12.87 -6.93
C ILE A 199 -12.22 -12.67 -6.37
N ARG A 200 -13.25 -12.85 -7.21
CA ARG A 200 -14.65 -12.77 -6.76
C ARG A 200 -14.99 -13.84 -5.73
N ALA A 201 -14.53 -15.08 -5.92
CA ALA A 201 -14.79 -16.17 -4.97
C ALA A 201 -14.19 -15.86 -3.60
N VAL A 202 -12.95 -15.35 -3.55
CA VAL A 202 -12.30 -14.92 -2.29
C VAL A 202 -13.09 -13.81 -1.60
N ASN A 203 -13.51 -12.78 -2.34
CA ASN A 203 -14.25 -11.65 -1.75
C ASN A 203 -15.64 -12.05 -1.23
N ILE A 204 -16.34 -12.96 -1.90
CA ILE A 204 -17.61 -13.51 -1.41
C ILE A 204 -17.40 -14.26 -0.10
N GLU A 205 -16.34 -15.07 0.00
CA GLU A 205 -16.02 -15.79 1.23
C GLU A 205 -15.68 -14.83 2.38
N MET A 206 -14.91 -13.78 2.13
CA MET A 206 -14.61 -12.76 3.15
C MET A 206 -15.86 -12.03 3.63
N GLN A 207 -16.77 -11.67 2.72
CA GLN A 207 -18.08 -11.10 3.08
C GLN A 207 -18.92 -12.07 3.92
N ARG A 208 -18.88 -13.38 3.61
CA ARG A 208 -19.57 -14.39 4.40
C ARG A 208 -19.03 -14.45 5.83
N ARG A 209 -17.70 -14.38 6.00
CA ARG A 209 -17.06 -14.36 7.33
C ARG A 209 -17.41 -13.12 8.15
N GLN A 210 -17.59 -11.95 7.51
CA GLN A 210 -17.99 -10.71 8.20
C GLN A 210 -19.43 -10.73 8.73
N ASN A 211 -20.29 -11.58 8.16
CA ASN A 211 -21.70 -11.68 8.53
C ASN A 211 -22.00 -12.81 9.54
N LEU A 212 -20.98 -13.55 9.96
CA LEU A 212 -21.07 -14.59 11.00
C LEU A 212 -20.76 -13.99 12.37
#